data_AF-A0A2M6XA25-F1
#
_entry.id   AF-A0A2M6XA25-F1
#
_cell.length_a   1.000
_cell.length_b   1.000
_cell.length_c   1.000
_cell.angle_alpha   90.00
_cell.angle_beta   90.00
_cell.angle_gamma   90.00
#
_symmetry.space_group_name_H-M   'P 1'
#
loop_
_entity.id
_entity.type
_entity.pdbx_description
1 polymer ?
#
loop_
_entity_poly.entity_id
_entity_poly.type
_entity_poly.pdbx_seq_one_letter_code
_entity_poly.pdbx_strand_id
1 'polypeptide(L)'
;MAKNIDNKPLTIKDIREVLIPAMEKVFATKKDLEGFATKKDLEGFATKKDLEGFATKKDLGNLVIKMEKVFATKKDLENFVTKEEFYEFKDAVLTGLDHILKDLETLMMEKKAEYWQHQRWQKFYKIITQAMSKHRILTINQANKIKQLNIF
;
A
#
# COMPACT_ATOMS: atom_id res chain seq x y z
N MET A 1 -58.49 33.36 66.61
CA MET A 1 -58.62 32.64 67.89
C MET A 1 -57.21 32.43 68.43
N ALA A 2 -56.80 33.24 69.40
CA ALA A 2 -55.48 33.14 70.01
C ALA A 2 -55.41 31.86 70.85
N LYS A 3 -54.43 31.00 70.59
CA LYS A 3 -54.14 29.86 71.48
C LYS A 3 -53.72 30.47 72.81
N ASN A 4 -54.49 30.19 73.87
CA ASN A 4 -54.12 30.51 75.24
C ASN A 4 -52.80 29.78 75.51
N ILE A 5 -51.69 30.51 75.56
CA ILE A 5 -50.41 29.96 75.99
C ILE A 5 -50.42 30.12 77.50
N ASP A 6 -50.81 29.05 78.20
CA ASP A 6 -50.70 28.99 79.65
C ASP A 6 -49.23 29.25 80.01
N ASN A 7 -48.96 30.43 80.59
CA ASN A 7 -47.61 30.91 80.95
C ASN A 7 -47.09 30.20 82.22
N LYS A 8 -47.29 28.89 82.30
CA LYS A 8 -46.81 28.02 83.37
C LYS A 8 -45.30 27.80 83.17
N PRO A 9 -44.47 27.95 84.20
CA PRO A 9 -43.04 27.71 84.08
C PRO A 9 -42.80 26.27 83.64
N LEU A 10 -41.94 26.09 82.61
CA LEU A 10 -41.55 24.76 82.14
C LEU A 10 -40.94 23.97 83.29
N THR A 11 -41.47 22.78 83.52
CA THR A 11 -40.92 21.86 84.51
C THR A 11 -39.92 20.91 83.85
N ILE A 12 -39.04 20.31 84.66
CA ILE A 12 -38.11 19.26 84.20
C ILE A 12 -38.88 18.10 83.54
N LYS A 13 -40.10 17.82 83.99
CA LYS A 13 -40.98 16.81 83.41
C LYS A 13 -41.41 17.16 81.99
N ASP A 14 -41.78 18.41 81.73
CA ASP A 14 -42.18 18.90 80.40
C ASP A 14 -41.02 18.82 79.40
N ILE A 15 -39.79 19.12 79.85
CA ILE A 15 -38.57 18.96 79.04
C ILE A 15 -38.39 17.49 78.64
N ARG A 16 -38.54 16.56 79.59
CA ARG A 16 -38.25 15.14 79.39
C ARG A 16 -39.30 14.40 78.58
N GLU A 17 -40.57 14.70 78.79
CA GLU A 17 -41.69 13.95 78.20
C GLU A 17 -42.22 14.55 76.90
N VAL A 18 -42.01 15.86 76.67
CA VAL A 18 -42.56 16.57 75.50
C VAL A 18 -41.46 17.12 74.60
N LEU A 19 -40.49 17.85 75.17
CA LEU A 19 -39.50 18.58 74.37
C LEU A 19 -38.45 17.64 73.73
N ILE A 20 -37.85 16.74 74.51
CA ILE A 20 -36.83 15.80 74.01
C ILE A 20 -37.39 14.90 72.88
N PRO A 21 -38.56 14.24 73.01
CA PRO A 21 -39.10 13.41 71.93
C PRO A 21 -39.51 14.20 70.68
N ALA A 22 -39.96 15.45 70.84
CA ALA A 22 -40.25 16.32 69.71
C ALA A 22 -38.98 16.74 68.96
N MET A 23 -37.88 16.97 69.69
CA MET A 23 -36.57 17.23 69.11
C MET A 23 -36.02 15.99 68.37
N GLU A 24 -36.12 14.79 68.97
CA GLU A 24 -35.67 13.53 68.34
C GLU A 24 -36.37 13.25 66.99
N LYS A 25 -37.61 13.71 66.80
CA LYS A 25 -38.32 13.59 65.51
C LYS A 25 -37.84 14.56 64.43
N VAL A 26 -37.14 15.62 64.81
CA VAL A 26 -36.73 16.71 63.90
C VAL A 26 -35.22 16.66 63.61
N PHE A 27 -34.41 16.24 64.58
CA PHE A 27 -32.96 16.15 64.40
C PHE A 27 -32.56 14.84 63.72
N ALA A 28 -31.73 14.95 62.68
CA ALA A 28 -31.06 13.81 62.09
C ALA A 28 -30.01 13.24 63.05
N THR A 29 -30.01 11.92 63.18
CA THR A 29 -29.02 11.15 63.94
C THR A 29 -27.87 10.72 63.04
N LYS A 30 -26.78 10.22 63.64
CA LYS A 30 -25.66 9.66 62.87
C LYS A 30 -26.10 8.52 61.94
N LYS A 31 -27.08 7.71 62.39
CA LYS A 31 -27.62 6.59 61.62
C LYS A 31 -28.37 7.06 60.37
N ASP A 32 -29.03 8.21 60.43
CA ASP A 32 -29.72 8.80 59.27
C ASP A 32 -28.74 9.27 58.18
N LEU A 33 -27.47 9.48 58.53
CA LEU A 33 -26.41 9.93 57.62
C LEU A 33 -25.56 8.79 57.03
N GLU A 34 -25.65 7.56 57.55
CA GLU A 34 -24.80 6.42 57.13
C GLU A 34 -24.96 6.03 55.65
N GLY A 35 -26.10 6.35 55.02
CA GLY A 35 -26.37 6.07 53.60
C GLY A 35 -26.02 7.20 52.63
N PHE A 36 -25.59 8.36 53.12
CA PHE A 36 -25.27 9.50 52.26
C PHE A 36 -23.82 9.44 51.79
N ALA A 37 -23.62 9.64 50.49
CA ALA A 37 -22.28 9.83 49.93
C ALA A 37 -21.61 11.06 50.56
N THR A 38 -20.38 10.87 50.99
CA THR A 38 -19.51 11.93 51.51
C THR A 38 -18.75 12.59 50.36
N LYS A 39 -18.14 13.75 50.62
CA LYS A 39 -17.27 14.41 49.62
C LYS A 39 -16.12 13.51 49.17
N LYS A 40 -15.58 12.69 50.08
CA LYS A 40 -14.49 11.76 49.81
C LYS A 40 -14.89 10.66 48.82
N ASP A 41 -16.16 10.24 48.85
CA ASP A 41 -16.69 9.24 47.91
C ASP A 41 -16.75 9.77 46.47
N LEU A 42 -16.72 11.09 46.27
CA LEU A 42 -16.80 11.75 44.97
C LEU A 42 -15.44 12.16 44.38
N GLU A 43 -14.35 12.13 45.17
CA GLU A 43 -13.01 12.61 44.75
C GLU A 43 -12.39 11.82 43.59
N GLY A 44 -12.87 10.61 43.30
CA GLY A 44 -12.39 9.75 42.20
C GLY A 44 -13.24 9.76 40.93
N PHE A 45 -14.37 10.48 40.90
CA PHE A 45 -15.25 10.48 39.74
C PHE A 45 -14.78 11.48 38.68
N ALA A 46 -14.66 11.01 37.44
CA ALA A 46 -14.42 11.88 36.29
C ALA A 46 -15.59 12.86 36.13
N THR A 47 -15.24 14.12 35.96
CA THR A 47 -16.16 15.22 35.66
C THR A 47 -16.34 15.35 34.15
N LYS A 48 -17.35 16.13 33.73
CA LYS A 48 -17.54 16.44 32.30
C LYS A 48 -16.31 17.14 31.71
N LYS A 49 -15.62 17.96 32.50
CA LYS A 49 -14.41 18.68 32.09
C LYS A 49 -13.25 17.73 31.77
N ASP A 50 -13.15 16.61 32.49
CA ASP A 50 -12.12 15.59 32.24
C ASP A 50 -12.33 14.88 30.89
N LEU A 51 -13.55 14.94 30.33
CA LEU A 51 -13.89 14.32 29.05
C LEU A 51 -13.79 15.30 27.86
N GLU A 52 -13.65 16.61 28.07
CA GLU A 52 -13.68 17.63 27.01
C GLU A 52 -12.53 17.48 25.98
N GLY A 53 -11.42 16.83 26.36
CA GLY A 53 -10.28 16.59 25.47
C GLY A 53 -10.34 15.28 24.67
N PHE A 54 -11.33 14.42 24.91
CA PHE A 54 -11.40 13.12 24.25
C PHE A 54 -12.14 13.19 22.92
N ALA A 55 -11.56 12.55 21.91
CA ALA A 55 -12.21 12.40 20.60
C ALA A 55 -13.49 11.55 20.74
N THR A 56 -14.56 12.00 20.11
CA THR A 56 -15.81 11.23 20.03
C THR A 56 -15.72 10.17 18.94
N LYS A 57 -16.65 9.19 18.97
CA LYS A 57 -16.78 8.20 17.89
C LYS A 57 -16.97 8.84 16.51
N LYS A 58 -17.65 10.01 16.46
CA LYS A 58 -17.86 10.75 15.22
C LYS A 58 -16.55 11.37 14.70
N ASP A 59 -15.73 11.91 15.60
CA ASP A 59 -14.42 12.48 15.25
C ASP A 59 -13.51 11.41 14.65
N LEU A 60 -13.48 10.21 15.27
CA LEU A 60 -12.74 9.06 14.76
C LEU A 60 -13.25 8.58 13.40
N GLY A 61 -14.58 8.51 13.21
CA GLY A 61 -15.17 8.14 11.92
C GLY A 61 -14.81 9.11 10.78
N ASN A 62 -14.82 10.42 11.07
CA ASN A 62 -14.41 11.43 10.10
C ASN A 62 -12.93 11.32 9.74
N LEU A 63 -12.06 11.00 10.71
CA LEU A 63 -10.64 10.76 10.45
C LEU A 63 -10.42 9.55 9.54
N VAL A 64 -11.12 8.44 9.76
CA VAL A 64 -11.02 7.24 8.91
C VAL A 64 -11.43 7.55 7.47
N ILE A 65 -12.57 8.19 7.25
CA ILE A 65 -13.04 8.57 5.90
C ILE A 65 -12.05 9.50 5.20
N LYS A 66 -11.44 10.44 5.94
CA LYS A 66 -10.45 11.35 5.38
C LYS A 66 -9.14 10.62 5.05
N MET A 67 -8.73 9.66 5.88
CA MET A 67 -7.53 8.87 5.61
C MET A 67 -7.70 7.96 4.39
N GLU A 68 -8.85 7.27 4.26
CA GLU A 68 -9.14 6.40 3.11
C GLU A 68 -9.09 7.14 1.76
N LYS A 69 -9.38 8.44 1.73
CA LYS A 69 -9.35 9.25 0.50
C LYS A 69 -7.98 9.80 0.14
N VAL A 70 -7.02 9.80 1.06
CA VAL A 70 -5.74 10.50 0.90
C VAL A 70 -4.56 9.53 0.94
N PHE A 71 -4.67 8.44 1.69
CA PHE A 71 -3.59 7.47 1.87
C PHE A 71 -3.92 6.16 1.18
N ALA A 72 -2.92 5.60 0.48
CA ALA A 72 -2.99 4.23 0.01
C ALA A 72 -3.05 3.28 1.22
N THR A 73 -3.92 2.29 1.13
CA THR A 73 -4.05 1.21 2.10
C THR A 73 -3.14 0.04 1.73
N LYS A 74 -2.97 -0.90 2.66
CA LYS A 74 -2.21 -2.14 2.39
C LYS A 74 -2.77 -2.89 1.17
N LYS A 75 -4.08 -2.89 0.99
CA LYS A 75 -4.77 -3.52 -0.14
C LYS A 75 -4.45 -2.86 -1.48
N ASP A 76 -4.27 -1.53 -1.49
CA ASP A 76 -3.88 -0.81 -2.71
C ASP A 76 -2.46 -1.17 -3.15
N LEU A 77 -1.60 -1.58 -2.20
CA LEU A 77 -0.23 -2.00 -2.44
C LEU A 77 -0.09 -3.50 -2.78
N GLU A 78 -1.13 -4.32 -2.57
CA GLU A 78 -1.08 -5.77 -2.89
C GLU A 78 -0.92 -6.05 -4.39
N ASN A 79 -1.42 -5.14 -5.24
CA ASN A 79 -1.30 -5.26 -6.69
C ASN A 79 -0.06 -4.56 -7.27
N PHE A 80 0.79 -3.96 -6.42
CA PHE A 80 2.04 -3.38 -6.90
C PHE A 80 3.08 -4.47 -7.13
N VAL A 81 3.78 -4.34 -8.26
CA VAL A 81 4.95 -5.18 -8.58
C VAL A 81 5.96 -5.10 -7.44
N THR A 82 6.36 -6.27 -6.95
CA THR A 82 7.43 -6.42 -5.97
C THR A 82 8.79 -6.10 -6.59
N LYS A 83 9.79 -5.81 -5.76
CA LYS A 83 11.14 -5.55 -6.26
C LYS A 83 11.70 -6.78 -6.97
N GLU A 84 11.39 -7.95 -6.45
CA GLU A 84 11.78 -9.26 -6.95
C GLU A 84 11.21 -9.49 -8.35
N GLU A 85 9.90 -9.33 -8.54
CA GLU A 85 9.25 -9.44 -9.86
C GLU A 85 9.84 -8.45 -10.89
N PHE A 86 10.17 -7.24 -10.45
CA PHE A 86 10.82 -6.26 -11.32
C PHE A 86 12.24 -6.71 -11.73
N TYR A 87 13.01 -7.28 -10.80
CA TYR A 87 14.35 -7.79 -11.10
C TYR A 87 14.29 -9.01 -12.03
N GLU A 88 13.36 -9.93 -11.81
CA GLU A 88 13.13 -11.08 -12.70
C GLU A 88 12.78 -10.63 -14.12
N PHE A 89 11.87 -9.66 -14.25
CA PHE A 89 11.53 -9.08 -15.56
C PHE A 89 12.75 -8.43 -16.22
N LYS A 90 13.50 -7.61 -15.48
CA LYS A 90 14.71 -6.93 -15.98
C LYS A 90 15.75 -7.96 -16.46
N ASP A 91 15.99 -9.02 -15.69
CA ASP A 91 16.98 -10.04 -16.03
C ASP A 91 16.54 -10.87 -17.24
N ALA A 92 15.23 -11.18 -17.37
CA ALA A 92 14.68 -11.83 -18.56
C ALA A 92 14.85 -10.97 -19.82
N VAL A 93 14.59 -9.66 -19.72
CA VAL A 93 14.80 -8.71 -20.83
C VAL A 93 16.27 -8.63 -21.22
N LEU A 94 17.18 -8.48 -20.25
CA LEU A 94 18.62 -8.41 -20.52
C LEU A 94 19.14 -9.69 -21.18
N THR A 95 18.71 -10.86 -20.68
CA THR A 95 19.06 -12.15 -21.27
C THR A 95 18.56 -12.27 -22.71
N GLY A 96 17.31 -11.83 -22.97
CA GLY A 96 16.77 -11.79 -24.32
C GLY A 96 17.57 -10.88 -25.27
N LEU A 97 17.98 -9.71 -24.80
CA LEU A 97 18.82 -8.79 -25.56
C LEU A 97 20.20 -9.38 -25.86
N ASP A 98 20.82 -10.08 -24.91
CA ASP A 98 22.11 -10.75 -25.11
C ASP A 98 22.02 -11.83 -26.19
N HIS A 99 20.93 -12.61 -26.21
CA HIS A 99 20.69 -13.59 -27.28
C HIS A 99 20.56 -12.91 -28.65
N ILE A 100 19.78 -11.83 -28.75
CA ILE A 100 19.60 -11.08 -30.00
C ILE A 100 20.96 -10.54 -30.49
N LEU A 101 21.78 -9.98 -29.61
CA LEU A 101 23.10 -9.47 -29.96
C LEU A 101 24.00 -10.58 -30.53
N LYS A 102 24.02 -11.75 -29.89
CA LYS A 102 24.80 -12.89 -30.35
C LYS A 102 24.34 -13.42 -31.70
N ASP A 103 23.03 -13.48 -31.94
CA ASP A 103 22.48 -13.90 -33.23
C ASP A 103 22.85 -12.89 -34.34
N LEU A 104 22.80 -11.60 -34.03
CA LEU A 104 23.24 -10.55 -34.96
C LEU A 104 24.73 -10.65 -35.28
N GLU A 105 25.59 -10.89 -34.29
CA GLU A 105 27.02 -11.13 -34.50
C GLU A 105 27.25 -12.32 -35.42
N THR A 106 26.52 -13.42 -35.19
CA THR A 106 26.60 -14.64 -36.01
C THR A 106 26.18 -14.35 -37.45
N LEU A 107 25.04 -13.69 -37.65
CA LEU A 107 24.54 -13.30 -38.98
C LEU A 107 25.51 -12.38 -39.73
N MET A 108 26.13 -11.42 -39.03
CA MET A 108 27.14 -10.55 -39.65
C MET A 108 28.36 -11.34 -40.13
N MET A 109 28.81 -12.33 -39.35
CA MET A 109 29.93 -13.20 -39.73
C MET A 109 29.58 -14.10 -40.92
N GLU A 110 28.39 -14.69 -40.93
CA GLU A 110 27.89 -15.50 -42.06
C GLU A 110 27.79 -14.67 -43.35
N LYS A 111 27.16 -13.48 -43.29
CA LYS A 111 27.02 -12.59 -44.46
C LYS A 111 28.38 -12.16 -45.02
N LYS A 112 29.34 -11.88 -44.13
CA LYS A 112 30.72 -11.57 -44.54
C LYS A 112 31.35 -12.77 -45.25
N ALA A 113 31.21 -13.98 -44.71
CA ALA A 113 31.74 -15.19 -45.32
C ALA A 113 31.10 -15.48 -46.69
N GLU A 114 29.76 -15.39 -46.78
CA GLU A 114 29.01 -15.53 -48.04
C GLU A 114 29.51 -14.56 -49.10
N TYR A 115 29.69 -13.28 -48.73
CA TYR A 115 30.22 -12.26 -49.64
C TYR A 115 31.59 -12.66 -50.19
N TRP A 116 32.54 -13.03 -49.33
CA TRP A 116 33.89 -13.43 -49.78
C TRP A 116 33.87 -14.70 -50.62
N GLN A 117 33.04 -15.68 -50.27
CA GLN A 117 32.88 -16.89 -51.06
C GLN A 117 32.32 -16.56 -52.45
N HIS A 118 31.26 -15.75 -52.52
CA HIS A 118 30.71 -15.28 -53.78
C HIS A 118 31.78 -14.59 -54.63
N GLN A 119 32.51 -13.61 -54.08
CA GLN A 119 33.58 -12.91 -54.79
C GLN A 119 34.71 -13.83 -55.29
N ARG A 120 35.06 -14.87 -54.50
CA ARG A 120 36.05 -15.86 -54.91
C ARG A 120 35.53 -16.72 -56.07
N TRP A 121 34.30 -17.21 -55.96
CA TRP A 121 33.66 -18.00 -57.00
C TRP A 121 33.51 -17.21 -58.29
N GLN A 122 33.14 -15.94 -58.19
CA GLN A 122 33.06 -14.99 -59.31
C GLN A 122 34.38 -14.91 -60.10
N LYS A 123 35.50 -14.69 -59.41
CA LYS A 123 36.84 -14.67 -60.02
C LYS A 123 37.20 -16.01 -60.66
N PHE A 124 36.92 -17.11 -59.97
CA PHE A 124 37.19 -18.46 -60.48
C PHE A 124 36.41 -18.77 -61.76
N TYR A 125 35.10 -18.51 -61.76
CA TYR A 125 34.24 -18.70 -62.94
C TYR A 125 34.69 -17.84 -64.11
N LYS A 126 35.11 -16.59 -63.87
CA LYS A 126 35.67 -15.73 -64.92
C LYS A 126 36.92 -16.35 -65.56
N ILE A 127 37.87 -16.82 -64.74
CA ILE A 127 39.11 -17.45 -65.23
C ILE A 127 38.79 -18.71 -66.05
N ILE A 128 37.95 -19.60 -65.53
CA ILE A 128 37.61 -20.86 -66.21
C ILE A 128 36.83 -20.60 -67.51
N THR A 129 35.85 -19.70 -67.49
CA THR A 129 35.06 -19.39 -68.69
C THR A 129 35.94 -18.79 -69.79
N GLN A 130 36.91 -17.94 -69.42
CA GLN A 130 37.91 -17.40 -70.35
C GLN A 130 38.80 -18.51 -70.92
N ALA A 131 39.32 -19.41 -70.08
CA ALA A 131 40.16 -20.54 -70.51
C ALA A 131 39.40 -21.49 -71.45
N MET A 132 38.18 -21.91 -71.08
CA MET A 132 37.35 -22.81 -71.89
C MET A 132 37.00 -22.19 -73.26
N SER A 133 36.74 -20.88 -73.31
CA SER A 133 36.50 -20.17 -74.58
C SER A 133 37.76 -20.13 -75.45
N LYS A 134 38.94 -19.85 -74.85
CA LYS A 134 40.23 -19.83 -75.56
C LYS A 134 40.57 -21.18 -76.19
N HIS A 135 40.29 -22.27 -75.50
CA HIS A 135 40.52 -23.63 -75.98
C HIS A 135 39.37 -24.20 -76.84
N ARG A 136 38.38 -23.37 -77.25
CA ARG A 136 37.21 -23.77 -78.06
C ARG A 136 36.38 -24.92 -77.45
N ILE A 137 36.42 -25.08 -76.14
CA ILE A 137 35.63 -26.07 -75.40
C ILE A 137 34.16 -25.63 -75.33
N LEU A 138 33.92 -24.31 -75.25
CA LEU A 138 32.58 -23.73 -75.28
C LEU A 138 32.25 -23.17 -76.66
N THR A 139 31.03 -23.41 -77.13
CA THR A 139 30.47 -22.71 -78.30
C THR A 139 30.05 -21.28 -77.93
N ILE A 140 29.96 -20.39 -78.94
CA ILE A 140 29.58 -18.98 -78.76
C ILE A 140 28.22 -18.84 -78.04
N ASN A 141 27.25 -19.68 -78.40
CA ASN A 141 25.93 -19.69 -77.76
C ASN A 141 25.98 -20.15 -76.29
N GLN A 142 26.80 -21.16 -75.97
CA GLN A 142 27.00 -21.61 -74.59
C GLN A 142 27.70 -20.54 -73.73
N ALA A 143 28.74 -19.89 -74.27
CA ALA A 143 29.43 -18.80 -73.57
C ALA A 143 28.50 -17.60 -73.31
N ASN A 144 27.62 -17.26 -74.26
CA ASN A 144 26.64 -16.19 -74.09
C ASN A 144 25.57 -16.54 -73.05
N LYS A 145 25.11 -17.80 -73.02
CA LYS A 145 24.15 -18.28 -72.01
C LYS A 145 24.73 -18.25 -70.60
N ILE A 146 26.02 -18.63 -70.44
CA ILE A 146 26.72 -18.53 -69.15
C ILE A 146 26.81 -17.08 -68.67
N LYS A 147 27.06 -16.11 -69.56
CA LYS A 147 27.07 -14.68 -69.22
C LYS A 147 25.70 -14.14 -68.79
N GLN A 148 24.62 -14.63 -69.40
CA GLN A 148 23.25 -14.21 -69.08
C GLN A 148 22.72 -14.75 -67.74
N LEU A 149 23.31 -15.83 -67.21
CA LEU A 149 22.90 -16.41 -65.94
C LEU A 149 23.25 -15.54 -64.71
N ASN A 150 23.89 -14.38 -64.90
CA ASN A 150 24.30 -13.47 -63.81
C ASN A 150 25.06 -14.19 -62.67
N ILE A 151 25.82 -15.25 -63.02
CA ILE A 151 26.85 -15.86 -62.16
C ILE A 151 28.12 -14.99 -62.19
N PHE A 152 27.98 -13.70 -62.54
CA PHE A 152 29.02 -12.67 -62.72
C PHE A 152 28.79 -11.49 -61.78
#